data_AF-A0A7W0PQK3-F1
#
_entry.id   AF-A0A7W0PQK3-F1
#
_cell.length_a   1.000
_cell.length_b   1.000
_cell.length_c   1.000
_cell.angle_alpha   90.00
_cell.angle_beta   90.00
_cell.angle_gamma   90.00
#
_symmetry.space_group_name_H-M   'P 1'
#
loop_
_entity.id
_entity.type
_entity.pdbx_description
1 polymer ?
#
loop_
_entity_poly.entity_id
_entity_poly.type
_entity_poly.pdbx_seq_one_letter_code
_entity_poly.pdbx_strand_id
1 'polypeptide(L)'
;MTGDAYDVFVSYRHLEPDKFWVRKTFVPALEQAGLTICVDYRCFRIGYPLIAEMSRAVEHSRCTVAVLTPAYLEGRFADLENIWAEHLGLVERAMRLIYVDREPC
;
A
#
# COMPACT_ATOMS: atom_id res chain seq x y z
N MET A 1 -13.13 -7.81 18.24
CA MET A 1 -13.53 -6.57 17.53
C MET A 1 -12.27 -5.80 17.19
N THR A 2 -11.60 -6.11 16.09
CA THR A 2 -10.52 -5.26 15.58
C THR A 2 -11.06 -4.66 14.30
N GLY A 3 -11.67 -3.49 14.43
CA GLY A 3 -11.97 -2.66 13.27
C GLY A 3 -10.66 -2.27 12.60
N ASP A 4 -10.65 -2.25 11.27
CA ASP A 4 -9.49 -1.84 10.50
C ASP A 4 -9.04 -0.44 10.98
N ALA A 5 -7.75 -0.29 11.27
CA ALA A 5 -7.19 0.94 11.85
C ALA A 5 -7.03 2.06 10.81
N TYR A 6 -7.03 1.68 9.53
CA TYR A 6 -6.85 2.58 8.41
C TYR A 6 -7.89 2.30 7.31
N ASP A 7 -8.29 3.33 6.59
CA ASP A 7 -9.11 3.17 5.39
C ASP A 7 -8.26 2.64 4.23
N VAL A 8 -7.04 3.14 4.06
CA VAL A 8 -6.19 2.83 2.91
C VAL A 8 -4.75 2.58 3.33
N PHE A 9 -4.18 1.44 2.92
CA PHE A 9 -2.73 1.26 2.83
C PHE A 9 -2.24 1.67 1.44
N VAL A 10 -1.23 2.53 1.36
CA VAL A 10 -0.61 2.95 0.09
C VAL A 10 0.72 2.23 -0.10
N SER A 11 0.78 1.34 -1.08
CA SER A 11 1.99 0.65 -1.53
C SER A 11 2.52 1.30 -2.80
N TYR A 12 3.83 1.61 -2.85
CA TYR A 12 4.44 2.33 -3.95
C TYR A 12 5.96 2.10 -4.00
N ARG A 13 6.61 2.54 -5.08
CA ARG A 13 8.07 2.50 -5.21
C ARG A 13 8.72 3.60 -4.37
N HIS A 14 9.63 3.24 -3.45
CA HIS A 14 10.32 4.21 -2.59
C HIS A 14 11.45 5.01 -3.27
N LEU A 15 11.46 5.07 -4.61
CA LEU A 15 12.43 5.79 -5.42
C LEU A 15 11.74 6.95 -6.15
N GLU A 16 12.52 7.96 -6.51
CA GLU A 16 12.02 9.04 -7.36
C GLU A 16 11.70 8.52 -8.78
N PRO A 17 10.69 9.10 -9.46
CA PRO A 17 9.85 10.23 -9.03
C PRO A 17 8.58 9.82 -8.24
N ASP A 18 8.39 8.54 -7.96
CA ASP A 18 7.17 7.99 -7.33
C ASP A 18 7.06 8.38 -5.88
N LYS A 19 8.18 8.32 -5.16
CA LYS A 19 8.25 8.75 -3.78
C LYS A 19 7.79 10.20 -3.59
N PHE A 20 8.27 11.13 -4.41
CA PHE A 20 7.83 12.52 -4.29
C PHE A 20 6.33 12.67 -4.52
N TRP A 21 5.82 12.12 -5.61
CA TRP A 21 4.39 12.25 -5.95
C TRP A 21 3.49 11.61 -4.89
N VAL A 22 3.81 10.41 -4.42
CA VAL A 22 3.02 9.74 -3.38
C VAL A 22 3.00 10.58 -2.10
N ARG A 23 4.17 11.04 -1.65
CA ARG A 23 4.31 11.74 -0.36
C ARG A 23 3.81 13.18 -0.39
N LYS A 24 3.85 13.85 -1.54
CA LYS A 24 3.55 15.28 -1.67
C LYS A 24 2.22 15.57 -2.36
N THR A 25 1.64 14.60 -3.07
CA THR A 25 0.40 14.79 -3.83
C THR A 25 -0.64 13.77 -3.43
N PHE A 26 -0.35 12.47 -3.59
CA PHE A 26 -1.36 11.44 -3.46
C PHE A 26 -1.86 11.25 -2.03
N VAL A 27 -0.95 11.03 -1.06
CA VAL A 27 -1.33 10.86 0.35
C VAL A 27 -2.07 12.10 0.89
N PRO A 28 -1.58 13.33 0.69
CA PRO A 28 -2.32 14.53 1.10
C PRO A 28 -3.72 14.64 0.50
N ALA A 29 -3.93 14.25 -0.75
CA ALA A 29 -5.25 14.29 -1.39
C ALA A 29 -6.24 13.30 -0.75
N LEU A 30 -5.78 12.09 -0.39
CA LEU A 30 -6.61 11.12 0.31
C LEU A 30 -6.95 11.57 1.74
N GLU A 31 -5.99 12.17 2.44
CA GLU A 31 -6.23 12.74 3.78
C GLU A 31 -7.24 13.90 3.73
N GLN A 32 -7.15 14.77 2.71
CA GLN A 32 -8.13 15.84 2.49
C GLN A 32 -9.54 15.32 2.19
N ALA A 33 -9.65 14.13 1.60
CA ALA A 33 -10.92 13.44 1.41
C ALA A 33 -11.46 12.79 2.72
N GLY A 34 -10.76 12.94 3.85
CA GLY A 34 -11.19 12.45 5.16
C GLY A 34 -10.81 11.00 5.44
N LEU A 35 -9.92 10.39 4.64
CA LEU A 35 -9.50 9.01 4.80
C LEU A 35 -8.31 8.88 5.76
N THR A 36 -8.30 7.82 6.56
CA THR A 36 -7.15 7.46 7.40
C THR A 36 -6.16 6.60 6.61
N ILE A 37 -4.92 7.10 6.44
CA ILE A 37 -3.95 6.53 5.50
C ILE A 37 -2.80 5.86 6.24
N CYS A 38 -2.53 4.60 5.88
CA CYS A 38 -1.32 3.91 6.21
C CYS A 38 -0.28 4.04 5.08
N VAL A 39 0.89 4.57 5.42
CA VAL A 39 2.01 4.78 4.49
C VAL A 39 3.32 4.45 5.19
N ASP A 40 4.28 3.89 4.45
CA ASP A 40 5.54 3.32 4.95
C ASP A 40 6.23 4.19 6.02
N TYR A 41 6.42 5.49 5.73
CA TYR A 41 7.17 6.40 6.61
C TYR A 41 6.43 6.83 7.88
N ARG A 42 5.18 6.40 8.08
CA ARG A 42 4.38 6.68 9.29
C ARG A 42 3.96 5.42 10.01
N CYS A 43 3.55 4.41 9.26
CA CYS A 43 3.04 3.16 9.81
C CYS A 43 4.14 2.21 10.23
N PHE A 44 5.26 2.16 9.50
CA PHE A 44 6.19 1.05 9.65
C PHE A 44 7.09 1.25 10.87
N ARG A 45 7.20 0.20 11.66
CA ARG A 45 8.05 0.17 12.85
C ARG A 45 9.51 0.03 12.43
N ILE A 46 10.35 0.95 12.88
CA ILE A 46 11.79 0.90 12.63
C ILE A 46 12.37 -0.37 13.29
N GLY A 47 13.23 -1.08 12.57
CA GLY A 47 13.87 -2.31 13.05
C GLY A 47 13.07 -3.60 12.78
N TYR A 48 11.87 -3.50 12.20
CA TYR A 48 11.08 -4.66 11.79
C TYR A 48 11.29 -4.99 10.30
N PRO A 49 11.15 -6.27 9.88
CA PRO A 49 11.24 -6.65 8.48
C PRO A 49 10.18 -5.95 7.62
N LEU A 50 10.58 -5.43 6.45
CA LEU A 50 9.71 -4.67 5.56
C LEU A 50 8.45 -5.46 5.15
N ILE A 51 8.63 -6.73 4.76
CA ILE A 51 7.53 -7.62 4.35
C ILE A 51 6.53 -7.83 5.50
N ALA A 52 7.01 -7.99 6.73
CA ALA A 52 6.15 -8.14 7.90
C ALA A 52 5.34 -6.85 8.17
N GLU A 53 5.94 -5.68 7.99
CA GLU A 53 5.22 -4.41 8.13
C GLU A 53 4.22 -4.16 7.00
N MET A 54 4.53 -4.58 5.76
CA MET A 54 3.59 -4.54 4.64
C MET A 54 2.39 -5.47 4.89
N SER A 55 2.64 -6.71 5.34
CA SER A 55 1.58 -7.66 5.70
C SER A 55 0.68 -7.09 6.80
N ARG A 56 1.26 -6.54 7.86
CA ARG A 56 0.52 -5.86 8.92
C ARG A 56 -0.31 -4.68 8.38
N ALA A 57 0.24 -3.89 7.45
CA ALA A 57 -0.48 -2.77 6.86
C ALA A 57 -1.68 -3.21 6.01
N VAL A 58 -1.55 -4.31 5.26
CA VAL A 58 -2.65 -4.94 4.53
C VAL A 58 -3.74 -5.42 5.50
N GLU A 59 -3.37 -6.13 6.56
CA GLU A 59 -4.33 -6.67 7.55
C GLU A 59 -5.11 -5.59 8.31
N HIS A 60 -4.48 -4.44 8.57
CA HIS A 60 -5.06 -3.36 9.36
C HIS A 60 -5.70 -2.26 8.52
N SER A 61 -5.82 -2.45 7.20
CA SER A 61 -6.42 -1.49 6.27
C SER A 61 -7.62 -2.06 5.55
N ARG A 62 -8.66 -1.24 5.35
CA ARG A 62 -9.89 -1.64 4.64
C ARG A 62 -9.65 -1.94 3.16
N CYS A 63 -8.68 -1.26 2.56
CA CYS A 63 -8.18 -1.54 1.21
C CYS A 63 -6.70 -1.20 1.06
N THR A 64 -6.07 -1.76 0.02
CA THR A 64 -4.70 -1.46 -0.39
C THR A 64 -4.71 -0.80 -1.77
N VAL A 65 -4.07 0.35 -1.89
CA VAL A 65 -3.83 1.03 -3.17
C VAL A 65 -2.38 0.79 -3.56
N ALA A 66 -2.17 0.20 -4.73
CA ALA A 66 -0.84 0.09 -5.32
C ALA A 66 -0.68 1.18 -6.39
N VAL A 67 0.30 2.06 -6.21
CA VAL A 67 0.67 3.06 -7.21
C VAL A 67 1.61 2.37 -8.19
N LEU A 68 1.10 2.05 -9.38
CA LEU A 68 1.87 1.34 -10.39
C LEU A 68 2.61 2.32 -11.28
N THR A 69 3.89 2.03 -11.45
CA THR A 69 4.73 2.54 -12.53
C THR A 69 5.45 1.36 -13.17
N PRO A 70 5.92 1.45 -14.42
CA PRO A 70 6.70 0.38 -15.05
C PRO A 70 7.86 -0.09 -14.15
N ALA A 71 8.53 0.86 -13.50
CA ALA A 71 9.63 0.59 -12.58
C ALA A 71 9.22 -0.04 -11.24
N TYR A 72 7.94 0.01 -10.87
CA TYR A 72 7.41 -0.68 -9.69
C TYR A 72 7.16 -2.17 -9.97
N LEU A 73 6.69 -2.49 -11.19
CA LEU A 73 6.43 -3.85 -11.65
C LEU A 73 7.71 -4.70 -11.69
N GLU A 74 8.86 -4.10 -12.00
CA GLU A 74 10.17 -4.79 -12.08
C GLU A 74 10.77 -5.16 -10.71
N GLY A 75 10.15 -4.78 -9.59
CA GLY A 75 10.74 -5.03 -8.26
C GLY A 75 9.73 -5.32 -7.17
N ARG A 76 9.17 -4.27 -6.58
CA ARG A 76 8.38 -4.34 -5.33
C ARG A 76 6.98 -4.94 -5.50
N PHE A 77 6.53 -5.09 -6.74
CA PHE A 77 5.24 -5.71 -7.02
C PHE A 77 5.21 -7.19 -6.61
N ALA A 78 6.29 -7.93 -6.84
CA ALA A 78 6.36 -9.35 -6.46
C ALA A 78 6.26 -9.57 -4.93
N ASP A 79 6.87 -8.68 -4.12
CA ASP A 79 6.74 -8.70 -2.66
C ASP A 79 5.27 -8.53 -2.24
N LEU A 80 4.57 -7.59 -2.87
CA LEU A 80 3.17 -7.29 -2.59
C LEU A 80 2.24 -8.42 -3.05
N GLU A 81 2.49 -9.00 -4.23
CA GLU A 81 1.77 -10.16 -4.75
C GLU A 81 1.92 -11.38 -3.84
N ASN A 82 3.11 -11.65 -3.30
CA ASN A 82 3.34 -12.75 -2.37
C ASN A 82 2.55 -12.56 -1.07
N ILE A 83 2.60 -11.37 -0.48
CA ILE A 83 1.79 -11.03 0.70
C ILE A 83 0.31 -11.22 0.39
N TRP A 84 -0.14 -10.82 -0.81
CA TRP A 84 -1.51 -11.05 -1.21
C TRP A 84 -1.83 -12.52 -1.38
N ALA A 85 -0.97 -13.33 -1.99
CA ALA A 85 -1.20 -14.77 -2.13
C ALA A 85 -1.35 -15.46 -0.77
N GLU A 86 -0.57 -15.05 0.23
CA GLU A 86 -0.68 -15.53 1.62
C GLU A 86 -2.03 -15.16 2.24
N HIS A 87 -2.55 -13.95 1.97
CA HIS A 87 -3.82 -13.47 2.53
C HIS A 87 -5.07 -13.89 1.74
N LEU A 88 -4.96 -14.09 0.42
CA LEU A 88 -6.02 -14.52 -0.48
C LEU A 88 -6.45 -15.97 -0.24
N GLY A 89 -5.58 -16.78 0.37
CA GLY A 89 -5.84 -18.19 0.65
C GLY A 89 -6.82 -18.47 1.80
N LEU A 90 -7.22 -17.48 2.60
CA LEU A 90 -7.96 -17.75 3.84
C LEU A 90 -9.32 -17.09 4.04
N VAL A 91 -9.67 -15.93 3.47
CA VAL A 91 -11.02 -15.38 3.72
C VAL A 91 -11.46 -14.47 2.58
N GLU A 92 -12.74 -14.57 2.24
CA GLU A 92 -13.58 -13.73 1.35
C GLU A 92 -13.53 -12.20 1.60
N ARG A 93 -12.47 -11.65 2.21
CA ARG A 93 -12.21 -10.21 2.20
C ARG A 93 -11.72 -9.85 0.82
N ALA A 94 -12.65 -9.46 -0.05
CA ALA A 94 -12.37 -8.84 -1.34
C ALA A 94 -11.38 -7.68 -1.14
N MET A 95 -10.09 -7.98 -1.30
CA MET A 95 -9.04 -6.97 -1.28
C MET A 95 -9.29 -6.06 -2.46
N ARG A 96 -9.80 -4.87 -2.17
CA ARG A 96 -10.07 -3.83 -3.15
C ARG A 96 -8.75 -3.20 -3.53
N LEU A 97 -8.09 -3.80 -4.51
CA LEU A 97 -6.91 -3.25 -5.14
C LEU A 97 -7.34 -2.17 -6.12
N ILE A 98 -6.93 -0.94 -5.83
CA ILE A 98 -7.09 0.17 -6.75
C ILE A 98 -5.73 0.44 -7.34
N TYR A 99 -5.62 0.31 -8.65
CA TYR A 99 -4.44 0.69 -9.39
C TYR A 99 -4.57 2.14 -9.81
N VAL A 100 -3.52 2.91 -9.53
CA VAL A 100 -3.35 4.24 -10.12
C VAL A 100 -2.25 4.13 -11.15
N ASP A 101 -2.66 4.15 -12.42
CA ASP A 101 -1.74 4.20 -13.54
C ASP A 101 -1.22 5.64 -13.69
N ARG A 102 0.05 5.86 -13.33
CA ARG A 102 0.68 7.18 -13.43
C ARG A 102 1.30 7.40 -14.80
N GLU A 103 1.79 6.33 -15.43
CA GLU A 103 2.49 6.32 -16.71
C GLU A 103 2.09 5.04 -17.44
N PRO A 104 1.65 5.11 -18.72
CA PRO A 104 1.15 3.95 -19.42
C PRO A 104 2.17 2.81 -19.35
N CYS A 105 1.72 1.69 -18.78
CA CYS A 105 2.50 0.48 -18.60
C CYS A 105 2.71 -0.27 -19.92
#